data_AF-A0A3D4WXG8-F1
#
_entry.id   AF-A0A3D4WXG8-F1
#
_cell.length_a   1.000
_cell.length_b   1.000
_cell.length_c   1.000
_cell.angle_alpha   90.00
_cell.angle_beta   90.00
_cell.angle_gamma   90.00
#
_symmetry.space_group_name_H-M   'P 1'
#
loop_
_entity.id
_entity.type
_entity.pdbx_description
1 polymer ?
#
loop_
_entity_poly.entity_id
_entity_poly.type
_entity_poly.pdbx_seq_one_letter_code
_entity_poly.pdbx_strand_id
1 'polypeptide(L)'
;LNGWWVGSQLDIHESRSLVPHQNATTLQVAASVLGAVFWIVNNPNRGLCVPDDLDHTAVLEVANPYLGKVPSVQTDWTPRSAAYEPFANFRPTAGNDEEPWAFNNFLVS
;
A
#
# COMPACT_ATOMS: atom_id res chain seq x y z
N LEU A 1 2.08 -8.58 18.67
CA LEU A 1 1.97 -8.14 17.27
C LEU A 1 2.09 -6.62 17.25
N ASN A 2 3.04 -6.05 16.50
CA ASN A 2 3.50 -4.65 16.57
C ASN A 2 3.37 -3.87 15.25
N GLY A 3 3.01 -4.54 14.15
CA GLY A 3 2.83 -3.94 12.82
C GLY A 3 1.46 -4.27 12.23
N TRP A 4 1.00 -3.44 11.30
CA TRP A 4 -0.26 -3.61 10.58
C TRP A 4 -0.06 -3.38 9.09
N TRP A 5 -0.56 -4.30 8.26
CA TRP A 5 -0.57 -4.16 6.82
C TRP A 5 -2.01 -4.16 6.30
N VAL A 6 -2.32 -3.19 5.44
CA VAL A 6 -3.58 -3.13 4.70
C VAL A 6 -3.28 -2.71 3.27
N GLY A 7 -3.87 -3.40 2.30
CA GLY A 7 -3.61 -3.10 0.89
C GLY A 7 -4.19 -4.14 -0.06
N SER A 8 -4.15 -3.83 -1.36
CA SER A 8 -4.61 -4.72 -2.42
C SER A 8 -3.64 -5.89 -2.64
N GLN A 9 -4.20 -7.09 -2.81
CA GLN A 9 -3.54 -8.30 -3.29
C GLN A 9 -4.15 -8.74 -4.63
N LEU A 10 -4.31 -7.80 -5.57
CA LEU A 10 -4.80 -8.09 -6.91
C LEU A 10 -3.79 -8.93 -7.69
N ASP A 11 -4.24 -10.10 -8.18
CA ASP A 11 -3.42 -10.94 -9.04
C ASP A 11 -3.68 -10.69 -10.55
N ILE A 12 -2.80 -11.24 -11.38
CA ILE A 12 -2.86 -11.06 -12.84
C ILE A 12 -4.06 -11.75 -13.50
N HIS A 13 -4.57 -12.83 -12.92
CA HIS A 13 -5.70 -13.57 -13.45
C HIS A 13 -7.00 -12.81 -13.19
N GLU A 14 -7.21 -12.33 -11.97
CA GLU A 14 -8.34 -11.49 -11.58
C GLU A 14 -8.34 -10.18 -12.37
N SER A 15 -7.18 -9.53 -12.52
CA SER A 15 -7.06 -8.33 -13.34
C SER A 15 -7.52 -8.56 -14.78
N ARG A 16 -7.14 -9.70 -15.39
CA ARG A 16 -7.51 -10.04 -16.77
C ARG A 16 -8.96 -10.46 -16.93
N SER A 17 -9.61 -10.97 -15.87
CA SER A 17 -11.05 -11.23 -15.88
C SER A 17 -11.88 -9.96 -15.77
N LEU A 18 -11.38 -8.95 -15.04
CA LEU A 18 -12.03 -7.65 -14.90
C LEU A 18 -11.86 -6.79 -16.14
N VAL A 19 -10.63 -6.66 -16.64
CA VAL A 19 -10.31 -5.86 -17.84
C VAL A 19 -9.35 -6.64 -18.73
N PRO A 20 -9.80 -7.14 -19.90
CA PRO A 20 -8.96 -7.91 -20.80
C PRO A 20 -7.67 -7.18 -21.18
N HIS A 21 -6.57 -7.93 -21.27
CA HIS A 21 -5.23 -7.47 -21.67
C HIS A 21 -4.55 -6.46 -20.73
N GLN A 22 -5.10 -6.18 -19.54
CA GLN A 22 -4.43 -5.36 -18.53
C GLN A 22 -3.72 -6.21 -17.47
N ASN A 23 -2.67 -5.64 -16.88
CA ASN A 23 -1.99 -6.24 -15.74
C ASN A 23 -2.50 -5.65 -14.42
N ALA A 24 -2.19 -6.32 -13.30
CA ALA A 24 -2.67 -5.92 -11.98
C ALA A 24 -2.24 -4.49 -11.59
N THR A 25 -0.98 -4.11 -11.89
CA THR A 25 -0.46 -2.77 -11.58
C THR A 25 -1.21 -1.68 -12.34
N THR A 26 -1.49 -1.89 -13.63
CA THR A 26 -2.27 -0.95 -14.45
C THR A 26 -3.69 -0.82 -13.92
N LEU A 27 -4.32 -1.93 -13.53
CA LEU A 27 -5.69 -1.90 -13.01
C LEU A 27 -5.77 -1.19 -11.65
N GLN A 28 -4.80 -1.39 -10.76
CA GLN A 28 -4.72 -0.65 -9.48
C GLN A 28 -4.65 0.87 -9.68
N VAL A 29 -3.86 1.33 -10.65
CA VAL A 29 -3.77 2.77 -10.99
C VAL A 29 -5.05 3.28 -11.63
N ALA A 30 -5.63 2.52 -12.57
CA ALA A 30 -6.88 2.93 -13.21
C ALA A 30 -8.04 3.02 -12.21
N ALA A 31 -8.10 2.11 -11.25
CA ALA A 31 -9.12 2.10 -10.19
C ALA A 31 -9.04 3.33 -9.29
N SER A 32 -7.82 3.77 -8.91
CA SER A 32 -7.65 4.97 -8.08
C SER A 32 -8.03 6.25 -8.84
N VAL A 33 -7.67 6.34 -10.12
CA VAL A 33 -8.10 7.45 -11.00
C VAL A 33 -9.62 7.48 -11.14
N LEU A 34 -10.26 6.32 -11.31
CA LEU A 34 -11.72 6.23 -11.40
C LEU A 34 -12.39 6.74 -10.11
N GLY A 35 -11.92 6.29 -8.94
CA GLY A 35 -12.43 6.77 -7.65
C GLY A 35 -12.24 8.28 -7.46
N ALA A 36 -11.09 8.82 -7.86
CA ALA A 36 -10.83 10.26 -7.82
C ALA A 36 -11.77 11.04 -8.76
N VAL A 37 -11.99 10.57 -9.98
CA VAL A 37 -12.92 11.22 -10.94
C VAL A 37 -14.35 11.25 -10.40
N PHE A 38 -14.82 10.15 -9.82
CA PHE A 38 -16.13 10.12 -9.16
C PHE A 38 -16.21 11.12 -8.00
N TRP A 39 -15.15 11.22 -7.20
CA TRP A 39 -15.10 12.20 -6.12
C TRP A 39 -15.12 13.64 -6.64
N ILE A 40 -14.36 13.95 -7.70
CA ILE A 40 -14.30 15.29 -8.32
C ILE A 40 -15.66 15.71 -8.85
N VAL A 41 -16.38 14.82 -9.54
CA VAL A 41 -17.73 15.10 -10.06
C VAL A 41 -18.71 15.43 -8.92
N ASN A 42 -18.61 14.74 -7.79
CA ASN A 42 -19.44 15.00 -6.62
C ASN A 42 -18.99 16.21 -5.79
N ASN A 43 -17.76 16.71 -6.00
CA ASN A 43 -17.16 17.80 -5.22
C ASN A 43 -16.48 18.86 -6.12
N PRO A 44 -17.20 19.48 -7.07
CA PRO A 44 -16.58 20.24 -8.18
C PRO A 44 -15.86 21.53 -7.75
N ASN A 45 -16.18 22.08 -6.57
CA ASN A 45 -15.70 23.40 -6.13
C ASN A 45 -14.65 23.33 -5.02
N ARG A 46 -13.90 22.22 -4.89
CA ARG A 46 -12.91 22.02 -3.83
C ARG A 46 -11.53 22.62 -4.13
N GLY A 47 -11.30 23.09 -5.34
CA GLY A 47 -10.00 23.62 -5.77
C GLY A 47 -8.99 22.49 -6.03
N LEU A 48 -7.71 22.79 -5.84
CA LEU A 48 -6.65 21.79 -5.94
C LEU A 48 -6.64 20.93 -4.66
N CYS A 49 -6.74 19.62 -4.83
CA CYS A 49 -6.66 18.65 -3.75
C CYS A 49 -5.58 17.61 -4.06
N VAL A 50 -4.93 17.08 -3.03
CA VAL A 50 -4.08 15.89 -3.08
C VAL A 50 -4.86 14.67 -2.53
N PRO A 51 -4.42 13.42 -2.75
CA PRO A 51 -5.16 12.23 -2.31
C PRO A 51 -5.59 12.25 -0.84
N ASP A 52 -4.76 12.79 0.06
CA ASP A 52 -5.05 12.91 1.49
C ASP A 52 -6.23 13.86 1.82
N ASP A 53 -6.61 14.75 0.89
CA ASP A 53 -7.73 15.68 1.06
C ASP A 53 -9.09 15.06 0.65
N LEU A 54 -9.07 13.93 -0.05
CA LEU A 54 -10.26 13.26 -0.57
C LEU A 54 -10.88 12.37 0.52
N ASP A 55 -12.20 12.19 0.45
CA ASP A 55 -12.86 11.18 1.28
C ASP A 55 -12.47 9.78 0.80
N HIS A 56 -11.60 9.13 1.55
CA HIS A 56 -11.11 7.79 1.25
C HIS A 56 -12.26 6.76 1.10
N THR A 57 -13.36 6.92 1.84
CA THR A 57 -14.49 5.98 1.76
C THR A 57 -15.16 6.07 0.40
N ALA A 58 -15.44 7.28 -0.08
CA ALA A 58 -16.03 7.52 -1.38
C ALA A 58 -15.13 7.06 -2.53
N VAL A 59 -13.81 7.27 -2.42
CA VAL A 59 -12.84 6.81 -3.42
C VAL A 59 -12.76 5.29 -3.44
N LEU A 60 -12.66 4.65 -2.26
CA LEU A 60 -12.56 3.20 -2.14
C LEU A 60 -13.85 2.47 -2.51
N GLU A 61 -15.03 3.07 -2.30
CA GLU A 61 -16.31 2.49 -2.74
C GLU A 61 -16.31 2.24 -4.26
N VAL A 62 -15.72 3.16 -5.03
CA VAL A 62 -15.58 3.04 -6.48
C VAL A 62 -14.41 2.13 -6.88
N ALA A 63 -13.28 2.22 -6.17
CA ALA A 63 -12.06 1.52 -6.54
C ALA A 63 -12.05 0.04 -6.13
N ASN A 64 -12.60 -0.31 -4.95
CA ASN A 64 -12.53 -1.65 -4.34
C ASN A 64 -12.93 -2.81 -5.26
N PRO A 65 -13.98 -2.70 -6.11
CA PRO A 65 -14.33 -3.76 -7.06
C PRO A 65 -13.19 -4.16 -8.02
N TYR A 66 -12.17 -3.32 -8.19
CA TYR A 66 -11.03 -3.53 -9.07
C TYR A 66 -9.72 -3.82 -8.35
N LEU A 67 -9.71 -3.86 -7.01
CA LEU A 67 -8.51 -4.03 -6.19
C LEU A 67 -8.30 -5.47 -5.69
N GLY A 68 -9.15 -6.40 -6.11
CA GLY A 68 -9.13 -7.78 -5.64
C GLY A 68 -9.32 -7.88 -4.12
N LYS A 69 -8.62 -8.81 -3.48
CA LYS A 69 -8.65 -8.92 -2.02
C LYS A 69 -7.89 -7.77 -1.37
N VAL A 70 -8.48 -7.15 -0.35
CA VAL A 70 -7.84 -6.08 0.45
C VAL A 70 -7.73 -6.52 1.92
N PRO A 71 -6.79 -7.44 2.26
CA PRO A 71 -6.66 -7.89 3.63
C PRO A 71 -6.16 -6.79 4.56
N SER A 72 -6.55 -6.90 5.83
CA SER A 72 -6.13 -6.04 6.93
C SER A 72 -5.58 -6.96 8.02
N VAL A 73 -4.25 -7.04 8.09
CA VAL A 73 -3.54 -8.11 8.83
C VAL A 73 -2.50 -7.53 9.76
N GLN A 74 -2.45 -8.09 10.97
CA GLN A 74 -1.47 -7.74 11.99
C GLN A 74 -0.25 -8.66 11.92
N THR A 75 0.94 -8.14 12.23
CA THR A 75 2.20 -8.90 12.27
C THR A 75 3.04 -8.52 13.51
N ASP A 76 3.93 -9.40 13.95
CA ASP A 76 4.98 -9.14 14.94
C ASP A 76 6.36 -8.89 14.29
N TRP A 77 6.45 -8.94 12.95
CA TRP A 77 7.68 -8.68 12.22
C TRP A 77 8.27 -7.31 12.57
N THR A 78 9.59 -7.27 12.78
CA THR A 78 10.36 -6.04 12.89
C THR A 78 11.55 -6.08 11.92
N PRO A 79 12.17 -4.94 11.59
CA PRO A 79 13.29 -4.91 10.64
C PRO A 79 14.49 -5.79 11.01
N ARG A 80 14.63 -6.15 12.30
CA ARG A 80 15.68 -7.04 12.84
C ARG A 80 15.13 -8.38 13.35
N SER A 81 13.88 -8.75 13.03
CA SER A 81 13.28 -10.00 13.51
C SER A 81 13.70 -11.24 12.70
N ALA A 82 14.57 -11.09 11.69
CA ALA A 82 15.01 -12.21 10.86
C ALA A 82 16.06 -13.06 11.59
N ALA A 83 15.82 -14.37 11.67
CA ALA A 83 16.79 -15.31 12.27
C ALA A 83 18.09 -15.43 11.44
N TYR A 84 18.04 -15.09 10.16
CA TYR A 84 19.17 -15.07 9.25
C TYR A 84 19.23 -13.73 8.51
N GLU A 85 20.36 -13.03 8.63
CA GLU A 85 20.58 -11.72 8.01
C GLU A 85 21.71 -11.78 6.95
N PRO A 86 21.39 -11.98 5.67
CA PRO A 86 22.40 -12.10 4.61
C PRO A 86 23.22 -10.81 4.38
N PHE A 87 22.71 -9.66 4.86
CA PHE A 87 23.32 -8.35 4.67
C PHE A 87 23.82 -7.71 5.97
N ALA A 88 24.13 -8.51 7.00
CA ALA A 88 24.55 -8.00 8.31
C ALA A 88 25.74 -7.01 8.23
N ASN A 89 26.69 -7.24 7.31
CA ASN A 89 27.86 -6.37 7.12
C ASN A 89 27.54 -5.01 6.46
N PHE A 90 26.35 -4.86 5.87
CA PHE A 90 25.88 -3.64 5.21
C PHE A 90 24.89 -2.86 6.10
N ARG A 91 24.78 -3.23 7.37
CA ARG A 91 23.91 -2.53 8.32
C ARG A 91 24.71 -1.55 9.17
N PRO A 92 24.09 -0.43 9.58
CA PRO A 92 24.68 0.44 10.60
C PRO A 92 25.01 -0.36 11.87
N THR A 93 26.20 -0.16 12.43
CA THR A 93 26.65 -0.84 13.65
C THR A 93 25.83 -0.42 14.88
N ALA A 94 25.26 0.78 14.86
CA ALA A 94 24.35 1.30 15.87
C ALA A 94 22.89 1.01 15.49
N GLY A 95 22.49 -0.26 15.58
CA GLY A 95 21.07 -0.61 15.60
C GLY A 95 20.44 -0.15 16.91
N ASN A 96 19.19 0.34 16.86
CA ASN A 96 18.45 0.70 18.06
C ASN A 96 17.45 -0.42 18.38
N ASP A 97 17.83 -1.31 19.29
CA ASP A 97 16.98 -2.42 19.70
C ASP A 97 15.83 -1.98 20.63
N GLU A 98 15.94 -0.80 21.26
CA GLU A 98 14.87 -0.18 22.07
C GLU A 98 13.79 0.45 21.17
N GLU A 99 14.15 0.93 19.98
CA GLU A 99 13.24 1.47 18.97
C GLU A 99 13.26 0.62 17.69
N PRO A 100 12.55 -0.53 17.67
CA PRO A 100 12.63 -1.49 16.56
C PRO A 100 12.27 -0.89 15.19
N TRP A 101 11.44 0.14 15.15
CA TRP A 101 11.00 0.84 13.93
C TRP A 101 11.86 2.04 13.52
N ALA A 102 12.97 2.31 14.20
CA ALA A 102 13.90 3.35 13.80
C ALA A 102 14.48 3.08 12.41
N PHE A 103 14.64 4.14 11.59
CA PHE A 103 15.09 4.01 10.19
C PHE A 103 16.44 3.26 10.04
N ASN A 104 17.36 3.43 10.99
CA ASN A 104 18.64 2.72 11.01
C ASN A 104 18.50 1.19 11.03
N ASN A 105 17.39 0.66 11.54
CA ASN A 105 17.12 -0.78 11.57
C ASN A 105 16.65 -1.30 10.20
N PHE A 106 16.14 -0.43 9.33
CA PHE A 106 15.73 -0.76 7.95
C PHE A 106 16.87 -0.64 6.94
N LEU A 107 17.74 0.35 7.12
CA LEU A 107 18.75 0.71 6.15
C LEU A 107 19.74 -0.44 5.92
N VAL A 108 19.93 -0.76 4.64
CA VAL A 108 21.01 -1.63 4.14
C VAL A 108 21.81 -0.76 3.17
N SER A 109 23.08 -0.49 3.49
CA SER A 109 23.95 0.48 2.81
C SER A 109 25.37 -0.04 2.62
#